data_AF-A0A976D336-F1
#
_entry.id   AF-A0A976D336-F1
#
_cell.length_a   1.000
_cell.length_b   1.000
_cell.length_c   1.000
_cell.angle_alpha   90.00
_cell.angle_beta   90.00
_cell.angle_gamma   90.00
#
_symmetry.space_group_name_H-M   'P 1'
#
loop_
_entity.id
_entity.type
_entity.pdbx_description
1 polymer ?
#
loop_
_entity_poly.entity_id
_entity_poly.type
_entity_poly.pdbx_seq_one_letter_code
_entity_poly.pdbx_strand_id
1 'polypeptide(L)'
;MNKISPFFFLLLLTTGLGLSSCGTAPATTPLVDHDTVTVELFTVAGNSQPQSLSLTGKVEALQSVALSARVMGTITKFLVAEGQQVKQGQLLVQVNAQDVEAKRGQVEAQLVQAAAAWQVAKRDVERYTTLYQQKSA
;
A
#
# COMPACT_ATOMS: atom_id res chain seq x y z
N MET A 1 48.87 -18.17 6.91
CA MET A 1 50.33 -18.33 7.13
C MET A 1 50.94 -16.93 7.20
N ASN A 2 51.02 -16.32 8.39
CA ASN A 2 51.54 -14.95 8.57
C ASN A 2 53.05 -14.99 8.86
N LYS A 3 53.85 -14.17 8.17
CA LYS A 3 55.24 -13.90 8.52
C LYS A 3 55.43 -12.38 8.73
N ILE A 4 55.75 -12.00 9.97
CA ILE A 4 56.07 -10.63 10.42
C ILE A 4 57.57 -10.41 10.20
N SER A 5 57.94 -9.29 9.57
CA SER A 5 59.30 -8.98 9.08
C SER A 5 60.09 -8.07 10.04
N PRO A 6 61.43 -7.95 9.88
CA PRO A 6 62.39 -7.43 10.87
C PRO A 6 62.39 -5.90 11.04
N PHE A 7 61.30 -5.23 10.67
CA PHE A 7 61.12 -3.78 10.77
C PHE A 7 61.14 -3.27 12.23
N PHE A 8 60.94 -4.18 13.19
CA PHE A 8 60.99 -3.90 14.63
C PHE A 8 62.41 -3.56 15.13
N PHE A 9 63.46 -3.96 14.41
CA PHE A 9 64.84 -3.71 14.84
C PHE A 9 65.37 -2.33 14.43
N LEU A 10 64.69 -1.65 13.49
CA LEU A 10 65.12 -0.34 12.97
C LEU A 10 64.55 0.85 13.76
N LEU A 11 63.56 0.62 14.63
CA LEU A 11 62.88 1.65 15.41
C LEU A 11 63.56 1.98 16.75
N LEU A 12 64.56 1.19 17.17
CA LEU A 12 65.20 1.31 18.49
C LEU A 12 66.42 2.26 18.50
N LEU A 13 66.84 2.77 17.33
CA LEU A 13 68.06 3.59 17.19
C LEU A 13 67.79 5.10 17.16
N THR A 14 66.54 5.54 16.98
CA THR A 14 66.18 6.96 16.85
C THR A 14 65.85 7.66 18.18
N THR A 15 65.76 6.91 19.28
CA THR A 15 65.35 7.43 20.61
C THR A 15 66.51 8.01 21.43
N GLY A 16 67.72 8.12 20.88
CA GLY A 16 68.93 8.52 21.62
C GLY A 16 69.27 10.02 21.62
N LEU A 17 68.70 10.85 20.75
CA LEU A 17 69.28 12.19 20.46
C LEU A 17 68.46 13.40 20.96
N GLY A 18 67.45 13.20 21.81
CA GLY A 18 66.43 14.25 22.09
C GLY A 18 66.52 15.02 23.41
N LEU A 19 67.52 14.83 24.28
CA LEU A 19 67.45 15.26 25.70
C LEU A 19 68.49 16.32 26.11
N SER A 20 68.67 17.38 25.33
CA SER A 20 69.39 18.59 25.81
C SER A 20 68.79 19.87 25.25
N SER A 21 67.68 20.31 25.85
CA SER A 21 67.25 21.71 25.83
C SER A 21 66.54 22.00 27.15
N CYS A 22 67.32 22.38 28.14
CA CYS A 22 66.86 22.77 29.47
C CYS A 22 66.55 24.28 29.43
N GLY A 23 65.26 24.62 29.52
CA GLY A 23 64.76 25.99 29.62
C GLY A 23 64.29 26.30 31.04
N THR A 24 64.84 27.36 31.62
CA THR A 24 64.46 27.95 32.91
C THR A 24 63.01 28.45 32.91
N ALA A 25 62.21 28.03 33.91
CA ALA A 25 60.89 28.58 34.20
C ALA A 25 60.93 29.50 35.44
N PRO A 26 60.18 30.62 35.47
CA PRO A 26 60.14 31.55 36.60
C PRO A 26 59.30 31.00 37.77
N ALA A 27 59.69 31.41 38.99
CA ALA A 27 59.04 31.02 40.24
C ALA A 27 57.56 31.45 40.28
N THR A 28 56.67 30.49 40.49
CA THR A 28 55.25 30.70 40.78
C THR A 28 55.09 30.88 42.29
N THR A 29 54.45 31.97 42.70
CA THR A 29 54.04 32.28 44.07
C THR A 29 53.26 31.12 44.70
N PRO A 30 53.49 30.77 45.99
CA PRO A 30 52.77 29.69 46.63
C PRO A 30 51.29 30.03 46.74
N LEU A 31 50.46 29.19 46.12
CA LEU A 31 49.01 29.19 46.24
C LEU A 31 48.66 28.88 47.70
N VAL A 32 47.76 29.68 48.28
CA VAL A 32 47.20 29.47 49.61
C VAL A 32 46.51 28.10 49.63
N ASP A 33 47.04 27.21 50.47
CA ASP A 33 46.54 25.86 50.70
C ASP A 33 45.23 25.96 51.50
N HIS A 34 44.11 25.81 50.80
CA HIS A 34 42.82 25.59 51.42
C HIS A 34 42.57 24.09 51.42
N ASP A 35 42.17 23.53 52.57
CA ASP A 35 41.74 22.13 52.69
C ASP A 35 40.69 21.81 51.61
N THR A 36 41.11 21.07 50.58
CA THR A 36 40.25 20.71 49.46
C THR A 36 39.37 19.54 49.86
N VAL A 37 38.07 19.77 49.93
CA VAL A 37 37.10 18.70 50.13
C VAL A 37 37.01 17.89 48.85
N THR A 38 37.41 16.63 48.92
CA THR A 38 37.37 15.71 47.77
C THR A 38 35.91 15.38 47.44
N VAL A 39 35.46 15.77 46.25
CA VAL A 39 34.13 15.46 45.73
C VAL A 39 34.23 14.45 44.58
N GLU A 40 33.37 13.45 44.61
CA GLU A 40 33.30 12.44 43.57
C GLU A 40 32.39 12.94 42.43
N LEU A 41 32.96 13.06 41.24
CA LEU A 41 32.24 13.52 40.05
C LEU A 41 31.92 12.32 39.15
N PHE A 42 30.69 12.25 38.66
CA PHE A 42 30.28 11.31 37.61
C PHE A 42 29.94 12.07 36.33
N THR A 43 30.62 11.76 35.23
CA THR A 43 30.30 12.30 33.91
C THR A 43 29.24 11.43 33.25
N VAL A 44 28.04 11.97 33.00
CA VAL A 44 26.97 11.25 32.31
C VAL A 44 27.26 11.23 30.81
N ALA A 45 27.77 10.11 30.30
CA ALA A 45 27.82 9.85 28.87
C ALA A 45 26.41 9.45 28.39
N GLY A 46 25.80 10.30 27.56
CA GLY A 46 24.50 10.03 26.97
C GLY A 46 24.60 8.94 25.91
N ASN A 47 24.50 7.68 26.32
CA ASN A 47 24.37 6.58 25.38
C ASN A 47 22.89 6.46 24.99
N SER A 48 22.57 6.91 23.78
CA SER A 48 21.23 6.74 23.20
C SER A 48 21.05 5.27 22.81
N GLN A 49 20.57 4.47 23.76
CA GLN A 49 20.14 3.10 23.48
C GLN A 49 18.80 3.17 22.76
N PRO A 50 18.64 2.52 21.59
CA PRO A 50 17.36 2.46 20.91
C PRO A 50 16.37 1.69 21.81
N GLN A 51 15.44 2.42 22.42
CA GLN A 51 14.34 1.85 23.18
C GLN A 51 13.30 1.31 22.19
N SER A 52 13.21 -0.02 22.07
CA SER A 52 12.19 -0.65 21.24
C SER A 52 10.90 -0.82 22.03
N LEU A 53 9.79 -0.38 21.46
CA LEU A 53 8.45 -0.58 22.01
C LEU A 53 7.77 -1.69 21.22
N SER A 54 7.50 -2.81 21.87
CA SER A 54 6.75 -3.92 21.27
C SER A 54 5.27 -3.74 21.55
N LEU A 55 4.47 -3.64 20.48
CA LEU A 55 3.02 -3.48 20.53
C LEU A 55 2.37 -4.68 19.83
N THR A 56 1.23 -5.12 20.35
CA THR A 56 0.41 -6.14 19.70
C THR A 56 -0.64 -5.46 18.84
N GLY A 57 -0.86 -5.98 17.63
CA GLY A 57 -1.87 -5.50 16.71
C GLY A 57 -2.44 -6.65 15.89
N LYS A 58 -3.59 -6.41 15.26
CA LYS A 58 -4.24 -7.38 14.35
C LYS A 58 -3.99 -6.94 12.91
N VAL A 59 -3.64 -7.90 12.06
CA VAL A 59 -3.56 -7.69 10.62
C VAL A 59 -4.93 -7.92 10.02
N GLU A 60 -5.42 -6.96 9.24
CA GLU A 60 -6.67 -7.07 8.49
C GLU A 60 -6.40 -6.84 7.00
N ALA A 61 -7.26 -7.42 6.16
CA ALA A 61 -7.14 -7.24 4.72
C ALA A 61 -7.39 -5.77 4.37
N LEU A 62 -6.53 -5.20 3.51
CA LEU A 62 -6.72 -3.84 2.98
C LEU A 62 -8.07 -3.68 2.28
N GLN A 63 -8.56 -4.75 1.65
CA GLN A 63 -9.84 -4.77 0.96
C GLN A 63 -10.52 -6.12 1.21
N SER A 64 -11.71 -6.09 1.82
CA SER A 64 -12.53 -7.26 2.10
C SER A 64 -13.94 -6.99 1.59
N VAL A 65 -14.50 -7.93 0.83
CA VAL A 65 -15.83 -7.80 0.20
C VAL A 65 -16.64 -9.05 0.47
N ALA A 66 -17.79 -8.90 1.12
CA ALA A 66 -18.79 -9.96 1.20
C ALA A 66 -19.64 -9.95 -0.08
N LEU A 67 -19.67 -11.07 -0.80
CA LEU A 67 -20.43 -11.20 -2.05
C LEU A 67 -21.84 -11.70 -1.75
N SER A 68 -22.83 -11.11 -2.44
CA SER A 68 -24.23 -11.53 -2.38
C SER A 68 -24.86 -11.53 -3.77
N ALA A 69 -25.87 -12.36 -3.96
CA ALA A 69 -26.62 -12.38 -5.21
C ALA A 69 -27.46 -11.10 -5.34
N ARG A 70 -27.41 -10.46 -6.51
CA ARG A 70 -28.20 -9.24 -6.79
C ARG A 70 -29.69 -9.54 -6.99
N VAL A 71 -30.04 -10.77 -7.32
CA VAL A 71 -31.40 -11.22 -7.61
C VAL A 71 -31.69 -12.49 -6.81
N MET A 72 -32.95 -12.63 -6.41
CA MET A 72 -33.42 -13.87 -5.79
C MET A 72 -33.56 -14.94 -6.87
N GLY A 73 -33.07 -16.14 -6.57
CA GLY A 73 -33.06 -17.25 -7.51
C GLY A 73 -32.32 -18.44 -6.95
N THR A 74 -32.39 -19.56 -7.66
CA THR A 74 -31.73 -20.79 -7.26
C THR A 74 -30.32 -20.84 -7.85
N ILE A 75 -29.33 -21.24 -7.03
CA ILE A 75 -27.97 -21.45 -7.52
C ILE A 75 -27.97 -22.68 -8.43
N THR A 76 -27.58 -22.48 -9.69
CA THR A 76 -27.49 -23.53 -10.70
C THR A 76 -26.13 -24.20 -10.69
N LYS A 77 -25.05 -23.42 -10.49
CA LYS A 77 -23.67 -23.92 -10.48
C LYS A 77 -22.78 -23.07 -9.59
N PHE A 78 -21.90 -23.75 -8.85
CA PHE A 78 -20.70 -23.17 -8.25
C PHE A 78 -19.50 -23.51 -9.14
N LEU A 79 -18.71 -22.50 -9.51
CA LEU A 79 -17.62 -22.63 -10.49
C LEU A 79 -16.24 -22.46 -9.84
N VAL A 80 -16.20 -22.24 -8.53
CA VAL A 80 -14.98 -22.04 -7.75
C VAL A 80 -14.99 -22.89 -6.49
N ALA A 81 -13.81 -23.33 -6.08
CA ALA A 81 -13.61 -24.08 -4.85
C ALA A 81 -13.27 -23.13 -3.68
N GLU A 82 -13.49 -23.61 -2.46
CA GLU A 82 -13.13 -22.87 -1.25
C GLU A 82 -11.61 -22.64 -1.19
N GLY A 83 -11.20 -21.42 -0.84
CA GLY A 83 -9.78 -21.03 -0.77
C GLY A 83 -9.12 -20.79 -2.13
N GLN A 84 -9.84 -20.95 -3.25
CA GLN A 84 -9.29 -20.71 -4.58
C GLN A 84 -9.05 -19.21 -4.81
N GLN A 85 -7.89 -18.86 -5.39
CA GLN A 85 -7.63 -17.50 -5.86
C GLN A 85 -8.45 -17.20 -7.11
N VAL A 86 -9.11 -16.05 -7.12
CA VAL A 86 -9.98 -15.61 -8.22
C VAL A 86 -9.56 -14.24 -8.72
N LYS A 87 -9.80 -13.97 -10.00
CA LYS A 87 -9.50 -12.68 -10.63
C LYS A 87 -10.76 -11.82 -10.77
N GLN A 88 -10.57 -10.51 -10.92
CA GLN A 88 -11.68 -9.60 -11.20
C GLN A 88 -12.41 -10.01 -12.48
N GLY A 89 -13.75 -10.02 -12.43
CA GLY A 89 -14.60 -10.41 -13.57
C GLY A 89 -14.76 -11.92 -13.76
N GLN A 90 -14.14 -12.75 -12.92
CA GLN A 90 -14.32 -14.20 -12.97
C GLN A 90 -15.72 -14.59 -12.49
N LEU A 91 -16.38 -15.47 -13.24
CA LEU A 91 -17.68 -16.03 -12.86
C LEU A 91 -17.50 -17.03 -11.72
N LEU A 92 -18.14 -16.76 -10.58
CA LEU A 92 -18.04 -17.60 -9.38
C LEU A 92 -19.25 -18.53 -9.22
N VAL A 93 -20.44 -17.97 -9.44
CA VAL A 93 -21.72 -18.65 -9.20
C VAL A 93 -22.70 -18.28 -10.32
N GLN A 94 -23.42 -19.27 -10.81
CA GLN A 94 -24.53 -19.07 -11.74
C GLN A 94 -25.85 -19.17 -10.99
N VAL A 95 -26.65 -18.11 -11.01
CA VAL A 95 -27.97 -18.05 -10.38
C VAL A 95 -29.04 -18.04 -11.47
N ASN A 96 -30.04 -18.90 -11.34
CA ASN A 96 -31.21 -18.90 -12.21
C ASN A 96 -32.36 -18.16 -11.52
N ALA A 97 -32.76 -17.04 -12.12
CA ALA A 97 -33.88 -16.22 -11.67
C ALA A 97 -34.97 -16.24 -12.76
N GLN A 98 -35.92 -17.16 -12.64
CA GLN A 98 -37.00 -17.34 -13.61
C GLN A 98 -37.86 -16.08 -13.77
N ASP A 99 -38.08 -15.34 -12.68
CA ASP A 99 -38.86 -14.10 -12.71
C ASP A 99 -38.20 -13.01 -13.54
N VAL A 100 -36.86 -12.91 -13.49
CA VAL A 100 -36.09 -11.94 -14.28
C VAL A 100 -36.17 -12.30 -15.76
N GLU A 101 -36.07 -13.58 -16.09
CA GLU A 101 -36.20 -14.07 -17.47
C GLU A 101 -37.59 -13.79 -18.03
N ALA A 102 -38.64 -14.13 -17.26
CA ALA A 102 -40.02 -13.88 -17.63
C ALA A 102 -40.28 -12.38 -17.84
N LYS A 103 -39.74 -11.53 -16.94
CA LYS A 103 -39.86 -10.08 -17.08
C LYS A 103 -39.13 -9.56 -18.31
N ARG A 104 -37.95 -10.11 -18.63
CA ARG A 104 -37.22 -9.76 -19.87
C ARG A 104 -38.08 -10.05 -21.09
N GLY A 105 -38.64 -11.26 -21.19
CA GLY A 105 -39.51 -11.65 -22.30
C GLY A 105 -40.76 -10.76 -22.42
N GLN A 106 -41.37 -10.38 -21.29
CA GLN A 106 -42.49 -9.44 -21.28
C GLN A 106 -42.11 -8.07 -21.87
N VAL A 107 -40.99 -7.50 -21.43
CA VAL A 107 -40.52 -6.19 -21.89
C VAL A 107 -40.10 -6.24 -23.36
N GLU A 108 -39.49 -7.34 -23.79
CA GLU A 108 -39.11 -7.56 -25.19
C GLU A 108 -40.33 -7.64 -26.11
N ALA A 109 -41.39 -8.35 -25.69
CA ALA A 109 -42.66 -8.36 -26.41
C ALA A 109 -43.31 -6.97 -26.48
N GLN A 110 -43.26 -6.19 -25.39
CA GLN A 110 -43.73 -4.80 -25.38
C GLN A 110 -42.94 -3.91 -26.34
N LEU A 111 -41.62 -4.10 -26.43
CA LEU A 111 -40.77 -3.38 -27.37
C LEU A 111 -41.13 -3.70 -28.82
N VAL A 112 -41.37 -4.98 -29.15
CA VAL A 112 -41.82 -5.39 -30.49
C VAL A 112 -43.19 -4.78 -30.81
N GLN A 113 -44.13 -4.82 -29.87
CA GLN A 113 -45.45 -4.21 -30.06
C GLN A 113 -45.36 -2.70 -30.31
N ALA A 114 -44.53 -1.99 -29.53
CA ALA A 114 -44.33 -0.56 -29.70
C ALA A 114 -43.67 -0.22 -31.05
N ALA A 115 -42.68 -1.01 -31.47
CA ALA A 115 -42.05 -0.86 -32.77
C ALA A 115 -43.05 -1.08 -33.92
N ALA A 116 -43.93 -2.08 -33.81
CA ALA A 116 -44.98 -2.33 -34.80
C ALA A 116 -46.00 -1.16 -34.85
N ALA A 117 -46.43 -0.65 -33.70
CA ALA A 117 -47.32 0.51 -33.63
C ALA A 117 -46.67 1.76 -34.26
N TRP A 118 -45.38 1.98 -34.03
CA TRP A 118 -44.63 3.06 -34.67
C TRP A 118 -44.59 2.90 -36.19
N GLN A 119 -44.34 1.69 -36.69
CA GLN A 119 -44.34 1.42 -38.13
C GLN A 119 -45.71 1.68 -38.77
N VAL A 120 -46.80 1.28 -38.10
CA VAL A 120 -48.16 1.56 -38.56
C VAL A 120 -48.41 3.06 -38.60
N ALA A 121 -48.10 3.78 -37.52
CA ALA A 121 -48.26 5.23 -37.46
C ALA A 121 -47.46 5.96 -38.54
N LYS A 122 -46.22 5.51 -38.80
CA LYS A 122 -45.39 6.05 -39.89
C LYS A 122 -46.04 5.84 -41.25
N ARG A 123 -46.51 4.62 -41.54
CA ARG A 123 -47.19 4.31 -42.80
C ARG A 123 -48.50 5.07 -42.98
N ASP A 124 -49.23 5.31 -41.89
CA ASP A 124 -50.44 6.14 -41.93
C ASP A 124 -50.11 7.58 -42.33
N VAL A 125 -49.06 8.18 -41.76
CA VAL A 125 -48.61 9.53 -42.15
C VAL A 125 -48.21 9.57 -43.63
N GLU A 126 -47.45 8.60 -44.11
CA GLU A 126 -47.07 8.49 -45.53
C GLU A 126 -48.30 8.36 -46.45
N ARG A 127 -49.28 7.56 -46.04
CA ARG A 127 -50.53 7.38 -46.78
C ARG A 127 -51.36 8.66 -46.83
N TYR A 128 -51.57 9.32 -45.70
CA TYR A 128 -52.38 10.55 -45.64
C TYR A 128 -51.74 11.71 -46.40
N THR A 129 -50.41 11.85 -46.34
CA THR A 129 -49.69 12.87 -47.12
C THR A 129 -49.84 12.63 -48.63
N THR A 130 -49.74 11.36 -49.06
CA THR A 130 -49.95 10.99 -50.48
C THR A 130 -51.37 11.31 -50.95
N LEU A 131 -52.39 10.92 -50.18
CA LEU A 131 -53.80 11.18 -50.53
C LEU A 131 -54.11 12.68 -50.62
N TYR A 132 -53.54 13.48 -49.71
CA TYR A 132 -53.68 14.93 -49.72
C TYR A 132 -53.09 15.56 -50.99
N GLN A 133 -51.91 15.09 -51.43
CA GLN A 133 -51.27 15.57 -52.67
C GLN A 133 -52.06 15.19 -53.93
N GLN A 134 -52.71 14.03 -53.93
CA GLN A 134 -53.52 13.55 -55.04
C GLN A 134 -54.90 14.25 -55.15
N LYS A 135 -55.19 15.25 -54.29
CA LYS A 135 -56.48 15.98 -54.23
C LYS A 135 -57.70 15.05 -54.24
N SER A 136 -57.54 13.83 -53.73
CA SER A 136 -58.56 12.79 -53.73
C SER A 136 -59.37 12.78 -52.42
N ALA A 137 -59.39 13.93 -51.74
CA ALA A 137 -60.15 14.21 -50.52
C ALA A 137 -60.71 15.64 -50.63
#